data_AF-A0A3D2KRN8-F1
#
_entry.id   AF-A0A3D2KRN8-F1
#
_cell.length_a   1.000
_cell.length_b   1.000
_cell.length_c   1.000
_cell.angle_alpha   90.00
_cell.angle_beta   90.00
_cell.angle_gamma   90.00
#
_symmetry.space_group_name_H-M   'P 1'
#
loop_
_entity.id
_entity.type
_entity.pdbx_description
1 polymer ?
#
loop_
_entity_poly.entity_id
_entity_poly.type
_entity_poly.pdbx_seq_one_letter_code
_entity_poly.pdbx_strand_id
1 'polypeptide(L)'
;MRGDYHCYFFRQSVALRRLIGFFYLTEIASSSLLPYIMCKKRLLLCLIGLSLVGCASYKPVAITPLKKETSHYTCEKENIEVMVCTLNSEESKKYFDRDIIEIGYQPIQFTVSNKGNEPIVFNHQNIGLVIENAQVVADKAHTSTAGRATAYGVGALFLWPLAIPAIVDGCGSSKANDQLDKDFNDKAGKVKAKIAALGSYTTIVFVPTEKYAANFPVALLFKKDKRPVSFDVTLNPLSLGSAESTRNPDLYN
;
A
#
# COMPACT_ATOMS: atom_id res chain seq x y z
N MET A 1 -3.29 -20.85 -2.34
CA MET A 1 -2.01 -21.58 -2.27
C MET A 1 -0.91 -20.54 -2.16
N ARG A 2 -0.48 -20.21 -0.94
CA ARG A 2 0.73 -19.37 -0.71
C ARG A 2 1.89 -20.35 -0.67
N GLY A 3 2.77 -20.30 -1.66
CA GLY A 3 4.00 -21.09 -1.65
C GLY A 3 4.93 -20.53 -0.58
N ASP A 4 5.33 -21.37 0.37
CA ASP A 4 6.35 -21.04 1.35
C ASP A 4 7.69 -20.88 0.64
N TYR A 5 7.99 -19.66 0.18
CA TYR A 5 9.34 -19.28 -0.23
C TYR A 5 10.19 -19.12 1.03
N HIS A 6 10.55 -20.25 1.64
CA HIS A 6 11.57 -20.32 2.65
C HIS A 6 12.86 -19.76 2.05
N CYS A 7 13.28 -18.59 2.54
CA CYS A 7 14.49 -17.88 2.16
C CYS A 7 15.73 -18.78 2.22
N TYR A 8 16.12 -19.36 1.08
CA TYR A 8 17.39 -20.06 0.86
C TYR A 8 18.62 -19.12 0.87
N PHE A 9 18.48 -17.87 1.30
CA PHE A 9 19.48 -16.82 1.12
C PHE A 9 20.64 -16.83 2.13
N PHE A 10 20.55 -17.56 3.24
CA PHE A 10 21.63 -17.56 4.22
C PHE A 10 22.85 -18.42 3.83
N ARG A 11 22.76 -19.22 2.75
CA ARG A 11 23.90 -20.02 2.23
C ARG A 11 24.76 -19.31 1.16
N GLN A 12 24.33 -18.17 0.60
CA GLN A 12 25.13 -17.47 -0.43
C GLN A 12 26.31 -16.63 0.12
N SER A 13 26.31 -16.30 1.42
CA SER A 13 27.38 -15.52 2.08
C SER A 13 28.77 -16.18 1.99
N VAL A 14 28.84 -17.52 2.00
CA VAL A 14 30.11 -18.26 1.98
C VAL A 14 30.68 -18.41 0.56
N ALA A 15 29.82 -18.49 -0.46
CA ALA A 15 30.24 -18.58 -1.86
C ALA A 15 30.80 -17.25 -2.38
N LEU A 16 30.20 -16.12 -1.98
CA LEU A 16 30.65 -14.79 -2.40
C LEU A 16 32.06 -14.45 -1.88
N ARG A 17 32.42 -14.94 -0.68
CA ARG A 17 33.78 -14.78 -0.13
C ARG A 17 34.85 -15.57 -0.91
N ARG A 18 34.50 -16.67 -1.57
CA ARG A 18 35.43 -17.45 -2.40
C ARG A 18 35.66 -16.84 -3.78
N LEU A 19 34.66 -16.15 -4.34
CA LEU A 19 34.82 -15.43 -5.62
C LEU A 19 35.66 -14.16 -5.49
N ILE A 20 35.55 -13.43 -4.37
CA ILE A 20 36.34 -12.21 -4.12
C ILE A 20 37.84 -12.53 -3.95
N GLY A 21 38.18 -13.69 -3.37
CA GLY A 21 39.57 -14.13 -3.23
C GLY A 21 40.28 -14.47 -4.55
N PHE A 22 39.53 -14.79 -5.61
CA PHE A 22 40.12 -15.14 -6.91
C PHE A 22 40.49 -13.94 -7.78
N PHE A 23 39.92 -12.77 -7.52
CA PHE A 23 40.19 -11.56 -8.32
C PHE A 23 41.41 -10.75 -7.85
N TYR A 24 41.97 -11.06 -6.68
CA TYR A 24 43.13 -10.33 -6.13
C TYR A 24 44.49 -10.94 -6.51
N LEU A 25 44.54 -12.03 -7.29
CA LEU A 25 45.79 -12.76 -7.59
C LEU A 25 46.25 -12.73 -9.05
N THR A 26 45.59 -12.01 -9.95
CA THR A 26 46.04 -11.84 -11.35
C THR A 26 46.36 -10.38 -11.64
N GLU A 27 47.39 -9.84 -11.00
CA GLU A 27 47.98 -8.55 -11.35
C GLU A 27 49.51 -8.69 -11.36
N ILE A 28 50.05 -9.31 -12.41
CA ILE A 28 51.49 -9.25 -12.72
C ILE A 28 51.67 -8.94 -14.21
N ALA A 29 52.20 -7.73 -14.44
CA ALA A 29 52.99 -7.26 -15.58
C ALA A 29 52.31 -7.11 -16.96
N SER A 30 51.74 -5.92 -17.23
CA SER A 30 52.00 -5.24 -18.51
C SER A 30 51.80 -3.72 -18.40
N SER A 31 52.78 -2.96 -18.87
CA SER A 31 52.94 -1.52 -18.75
C SER A 31 52.23 -0.78 -19.90
N SER A 32 50.93 -0.51 -19.74
CA SER A 32 50.18 0.46 -20.57
C SER A 32 49.01 1.08 -19.77
N LEU A 33 49.34 1.88 -18.75
CA LEU A 33 48.47 2.17 -17.59
C LEU A 33 47.58 3.43 -17.66
N LEU A 34 47.57 4.20 -18.76
CA LEU A 34 46.86 5.48 -18.80
C LEU A 34 45.33 5.43 -19.07
N PRO A 35 44.76 4.56 -19.94
CA PRO A 35 43.30 4.53 -20.14
C PRO A 35 42.53 3.86 -18.98
N TYR A 36 43.20 3.04 -18.16
CA TYR A 36 42.57 2.31 -17.05
C TYR A 36 42.19 3.22 -15.86
N ILE A 37 42.93 4.31 -15.65
CA ILE A 37 42.71 5.24 -14.52
C ILE A 37 41.46 6.09 -14.73
N MET A 38 41.14 6.47 -15.99
CA MET A 38 39.89 7.20 -16.29
C MET A 38 38.65 6.31 -16.19
N CYS A 39 38.76 5.01 -16.43
CA CYS A 39 37.64 4.07 -16.32
C CYS A 39 37.22 3.81 -14.86
N LYS A 40 38.18 3.70 -13.92
CA LYS A 40 37.89 3.45 -12.49
C LYS A 40 37.11 4.58 -11.81
N LYS A 41 37.40 5.85 -12.12
CA LYS A 41 36.69 7.00 -11.51
C LYS A 41 35.22 7.09 -11.93
N ARG A 42 34.91 6.75 -13.19
CA ARG A 42 33.52 6.74 -13.71
C ARG A 42 32.71 5.59 -13.11
N LEU A 43 33.32 4.40 -12.97
CA LEU A 43 32.67 3.25 -12.32
C LEU A 43 32.32 3.54 -10.85
N LEU A 44 33.22 4.20 -10.10
CA LEU A 44 32.97 4.56 -8.71
C LEU A 44 31.82 5.58 -8.58
N LEU A 45 31.77 6.60 -9.45
CA LEU A 45 30.66 7.56 -9.48
C LEU A 45 29.32 6.88 -9.84
N CYS A 46 29.31 5.91 -10.75
CA CYS A 46 28.12 5.11 -11.06
C CYS A 46 27.68 4.25 -9.87
N LEU A 47 28.61 3.61 -9.16
CA LEU A 47 28.30 2.82 -7.96
C LEU A 47 27.73 3.68 -6.82
N ILE A 48 28.28 4.89 -6.61
CA ILE A 48 27.77 5.85 -5.63
C ILE A 48 26.37 6.34 -6.05
N GLY A 49 26.16 6.67 -7.33
CA GLY A 49 24.85 7.07 -7.84
C GLY A 49 23.78 5.98 -7.67
N LEU A 50 24.14 4.71 -7.87
CA LEU A 50 23.24 3.57 -7.69
C LEU A 50 22.93 3.29 -6.21
N SER A 51 23.82 3.64 -5.28
CA SER A 51 23.58 3.49 -3.84
C SER A 51 22.52 4.45 -3.29
N LEU A 52 22.13 5.48 -4.05
CA LEU A 52 21.07 6.43 -3.70
C LEU A 52 19.68 5.98 -4.16
N VAL A 53 19.57 4.89 -4.94
CA VAL A 53 18.26 4.33 -5.32
C VAL A 53 17.68 3.64 -4.09
N GLY A 54 16.83 4.36 -3.36
CA GLY A 54 16.28 3.92 -2.08
C GLY A 54 15.59 2.56 -2.20
N CYS A 55 15.93 1.65 -1.28
CA CYS A 55 15.17 0.42 -1.10
C CYS A 55 13.69 0.76 -0.92
N ALA A 56 12.81 0.07 -1.66
CA ALA A 56 11.38 0.20 -1.46
C ALA A 56 11.07 -0.05 0.02
N SER A 57 10.52 0.97 0.67
CA SER A 57 10.21 0.95 2.10
C SER A 57 8.77 1.38 2.26
N TYR A 58 8.03 0.63 3.04
CA TYR A 58 6.67 0.92 3.38
C TYR A 58 6.60 1.31 4.85
N LYS A 59 5.92 2.43 5.15
CA LYS A 59 5.76 2.94 6.52
C LYS A 59 4.28 2.93 6.88
N PRO A 60 3.79 1.95 7.65
CA PRO A 60 2.39 1.92 8.04
C PRO A 60 2.07 3.13 8.93
N VAL A 61 1.01 3.86 8.58
CA VAL A 61 0.49 4.98 9.35
C VAL A 61 -0.86 4.61 9.93
N ALA A 62 -1.02 4.69 11.25
CA ALA A 62 -2.30 4.38 11.90
C ALA A 62 -3.41 5.34 11.43
N ILE A 63 -4.62 4.83 11.23
CA ILE A 63 -5.78 5.66 10.91
C ILE A 63 -6.16 6.48 12.14
N THR A 64 -6.38 7.76 11.94
CA THR A 64 -6.92 8.65 12.98
C THR A 64 -8.45 8.55 12.97
N PRO A 65 -9.12 8.33 14.12
CA PRO A 65 -10.58 8.37 14.19
C PRO A 65 -11.12 9.69 13.63
N LEU A 66 -12.23 9.62 12.90
CA LEU A 66 -12.85 10.82 12.34
C LEU A 66 -13.32 11.73 13.47
N LYS A 67 -13.14 13.03 13.27
CA LYS A 67 -13.77 14.08 14.07
C LYS A 67 -14.96 14.63 13.29
N LYS A 68 -15.91 15.25 13.98
CA LYS A 68 -17.11 15.81 13.37
C LYS A 68 -16.76 16.84 12.29
N GLU A 69 -15.75 17.66 12.55
CA GLU A 69 -15.32 18.75 11.67
C GLU A 69 -14.66 18.24 10.37
N THR A 70 -14.07 17.05 10.40
CA THR A 70 -13.38 16.44 9.26
C THR A 70 -14.23 15.40 8.53
N SER A 71 -15.43 15.10 9.05
CA SER A 71 -16.32 14.12 8.45
C SER A 71 -17.13 14.74 7.31
N HIS A 72 -17.35 13.99 6.23
CA HIS A 72 -18.25 14.42 5.16
C HIS A 72 -19.72 14.18 5.53
N TYR A 73 -19.97 13.23 6.43
CA TYR A 73 -21.27 12.92 6.98
C TYR A 73 -21.16 12.60 8.46
N THR A 74 -22.04 13.17 9.27
CA THR A 74 -22.25 12.82 10.68
C THR A 74 -23.75 12.70 10.93
N CYS A 75 -24.18 11.57 11.50
CA CYS A 75 -25.55 11.39 11.98
C CYS A 75 -25.55 10.68 13.33
N GLU A 76 -26.45 11.10 14.21
CA GLU A 76 -26.66 10.47 15.51
C GLU A 76 -28.11 9.99 15.61
N LYS A 77 -28.29 8.71 15.94
CA LYS A 77 -29.60 8.06 16.11
C LYS A 77 -29.51 7.02 17.21
N GLU A 78 -30.45 7.05 18.15
CA GLU A 78 -30.52 6.07 19.25
C GLU A 78 -29.22 5.91 20.06
N ASN A 79 -28.53 7.02 20.36
CA ASN A 79 -27.22 7.04 21.03
C ASN A 79 -26.09 6.36 20.23
N ILE A 80 -26.26 6.22 18.92
CA ILE A 80 -25.21 5.75 18.02
C ILE A 80 -24.88 6.89 17.07
N GLU A 81 -23.61 7.27 17.04
CA GLU A 81 -23.08 8.29 16.14
C GLU A 81 -22.25 7.62 15.05
N VAL A 82 -22.59 7.91 13.79
CA VAL A 82 -21.89 7.40 12.61
C VAL A 82 -21.28 8.59 11.89
N MET A 83 -19.95 8.56 11.76
CA MET A 83 -19.18 9.50 10.97
C MET A 83 -18.59 8.77 9.75
N VAL A 84 -18.71 9.39 8.57
CA VAL A 84 -18.22 8.82 7.32
C VAL A 84 -17.43 9.88 6.56
N CYS A 85 -16.29 9.48 5.99
CA CYS A 85 -15.44 10.33 5.16
C CYS A 85 -14.88 9.51 3.99
N THR A 86 -14.92 10.07 2.78
CA THR A 86 -14.22 9.52 1.60
C THR A 86 -12.83 10.10 1.55
N LEU A 87 -11.80 9.24 1.54
CA LEU A 87 -10.43 9.74 1.47
C LEU A 87 -10.10 10.17 0.04
N ASN A 88 -9.45 11.32 -0.10
CA ASN A 88 -8.94 11.78 -1.40
C ASN A 88 -7.57 11.16 -1.73
N SER A 89 -6.96 11.55 -2.86
CA SER A 89 -5.64 11.04 -3.29
C SER A 89 -4.53 11.34 -2.26
N GLU A 90 -4.52 12.53 -1.68
CA GLU A 90 -3.51 12.96 -0.70
C GLU A 90 -3.64 12.16 0.61
N GLU A 91 -4.86 12.00 1.10
CA GLU A 91 -5.16 11.21 2.29
C GLU A 91 -4.90 9.72 2.05
N SER A 92 -5.21 9.22 0.85
CA SER A 92 -4.88 7.85 0.44
C SER A 92 -3.38 7.63 0.49
N LYS A 93 -2.58 8.53 -0.09
CA LYS A 93 -1.10 8.47 -0.01
C LYS A 93 -0.61 8.58 1.42
N LYS A 94 -1.21 9.44 2.24
CA LYS A 94 -0.84 9.61 3.64
C LYS A 94 -1.04 8.33 4.46
N TYR A 95 -2.19 7.66 4.30
CA TYR A 95 -2.51 6.47 5.09
C TYR A 95 -1.96 5.18 4.49
N PHE A 96 -1.88 5.07 3.17
CA PHE A 96 -1.51 3.83 2.48
C PHE A 96 -0.19 3.89 1.72
N ASP A 97 0.54 5.02 1.79
CA ASP A 97 1.76 5.28 0.99
C ASP A 97 1.53 5.16 -0.53
N ARG A 98 0.27 5.08 -0.97
CA ARG A 98 -0.15 4.77 -2.34
C ARG A 98 -1.42 5.53 -2.68
N ASP A 99 -1.57 5.85 -3.96
CA ASP A 99 -2.81 6.42 -4.48
C ASP A 99 -3.83 5.33 -4.78
N ILE A 100 -4.71 5.05 -3.80
CA ILE A 100 -5.69 3.96 -3.93
C ILE A 100 -6.74 4.29 -5.01
N ILE A 101 -6.99 5.58 -5.24
CA ILE A 101 -7.93 6.05 -6.27
C ILE A 101 -7.36 5.78 -7.66
N GLU A 102 -6.06 6.04 -7.88
CA GLU A 102 -5.37 5.72 -9.13
C GLU A 102 -5.41 4.22 -9.46
N ILE A 103 -5.43 3.36 -8.44
CA ILE A 103 -5.54 1.90 -8.57
C ILE A 103 -6.99 1.45 -8.87
N GLY A 104 -7.96 2.37 -8.83
CA GLY A 104 -9.36 2.11 -9.17
C GLY A 104 -10.27 1.81 -7.98
N TYR A 105 -9.90 2.23 -6.77
CA TYR A 105 -10.73 2.05 -5.57
C TYR A 105 -10.93 3.37 -4.82
N GLN A 106 -12.15 3.61 -4.37
CA GLN A 106 -12.50 4.69 -3.45
C GLN A 106 -12.46 4.18 -2.00
N PRO A 107 -11.45 4.56 -1.20
CA PRO A 107 -11.44 4.30 0.23
C PRO A 107 -12.47 5.17 0.97
N ILE A 108 -13.26 4.55 1.84
CA ILE A 108 -14.27 5.21 2.67
C ILE A 108 -14.00 4.84 4.12
N GLN A 109 -13.67 5.84 4.93
CA GLN A 109 -13.47 5.70 6.37
C GLN A 109 -14.79 5.83 7.11
N PHE A 110 -15.04 4.88 8.00
CA PHE A 110 -16.14 4.88 8.96
C PHE A 110 -15.59 5.04 10.38
N THR A 111 -16.26 5.86 11.19
CA THR A 111 -16.09 5.89 12.64
C THR A 111 -17.46 5.79 13.28
N VAL A 112 -17.70 4.70 14.01
CA VAL A 112 -18.95 4.46 14.71
C VAL A 112 -18.70 4.57 16.20
N SER A 113 -19.42 5.46 16.87
CA SER A 113 -19.36 5.66 18.32
C SER A 113 -20.68 5.23 18.94
N ASN A 114 -20.62 4.25 19.85
CA ASN A 114 -21.76 3.77 20.60
C ASN A 114 -21.82 4.51 21.95
N LYS A 115 -22.68 5.52 22.06
CA LYS A 115 -22.93 6.24 23.31
C LYS A 115 -23.98 5.56 24.19
N GLY A 116 -24.54 4.43 23.73
CA GLY A 116 -25.50 3.62 24.48
C GLY A 116 -24.84 2.61 25.42
N ASN A 117 -25.68 2.04 26.30
CA ASN A 117 -25.28 1.00 27.26
C ASN A 117 -25.35 -0.42 26.68
N GLU A 118 -25.93 -0.59 25.49
CA GLU A 118 -26.03 -1.89 24.82
C GLU A 118 -24.97 -2.02 23.72
N PRO A 119 -24.27 -3.16 23.61
CA PRO A 119 -23.30 -3.37 22.55
C PRO A 119 -23.99 -3.51 21.19
N ILE A 120 -23.36 -2.95 20.16
CA ILE A 120 -23.83 -2.98 18.78
C ILE A 120 -22.88 -3.77 17.89
N VAL A 121 -23.34 -4.14 16.70
CA VAL A 121 -22.57 -4.89 15.71
C VAL A 121 -22.55 -4.11 14.41
N PHE A 122 -21.34 -3.80 13.95
CA PHE A 122 -21.04 -3.27 12.63
C PHE A 122 -20.71 -4.43 11.69
N ASN A 123 -21.38 -4.53 10.54
CA ASN A 123 -21.13 -5.56 9.53
C ASN A 123 -21.02 -4.93 8.15
N HIS A 124 -19.97 -5.25 7.41
CA HIS A 124 -19.74 -4.72 6.06
C HIS A 124 -20.87 -5.10 5.10
N GLN A 125 -21.50 -6.27 5.30
CA GLN A 125 -22.64 -6.71 4.49
C GLN A 125 -23.90 -5.85 4.65
N ASN A 126 -23.96 -5.03 5.70
CA ASN A 126 -25.08 -4.13 5.97
C ASN A 126 -24.82 -2.71 5.44
N ILE A 127 -23.74 -2.51 4.69
CA ILE A 127 -23.44 -1.28 3.97
C ILE A 127 -23.94 -1.48 2.55
N GLY A 128 -24.78 -0.59 2.04
CA GLY A 128 -25.33 -0.63 0.69
C GLY A 128 -24.32 -0.29 -0.41
N LEU A 129 -23.06 -0.74 -0.28
CA LEU A 129 -21.97 -0.55 -1.22
C LEU A 129 -21.33 -1.89 -1.58
N VAL A 130 -20.78 -1.98 -2.78
CA VAL A 130 -19.98 -3.14 -3.19
C VAL A 130 -18.58 -2.99 -2.61
N ILE A 131 -18.34 -3.64 -1.47
CA ILE A 131 -17.05 -3.59 -0.76
C ILE A 131 -16.11 -4.66 -1.31
N GLU A 132 -14.91 -4.24 -1.69
CA GLU A 132 -13.83 -5.12 -2.09
C GLU A 132 -13.03 -5.62 -0.88
N ASN A 133 -12.43 -6.80 -1.02
CA ASN A 133 -11.52 -7.34 0.00
C ASN A 133 -10.22 -6.52 0.06
N ALA A 134 -9.80 -6.13 1.27
CA ALA A 134 -8.59 -5.35 1.49
C ALA A 134 -7.32 -6.02 0.92
N GLN A 135 -7.23 -7.35 0.95
CA GLN A 135 -6.13 -8.10 0.34
C GLN A 135 -6.08 -7.90 -1.18
N VAL A 136 -7.23 -7.90 -1.87
CA VAL A 136 -7.28 -7.69 -3.33
C VAL A 136 -6.80 -6.29 -3.69
N VAL A 137 -7.16 -5.30 -2.87
CA VAL A 137 -6.69 -3.92 -3.06
C VAL A 137 -5.19 -3.80 -2.74
N ALA A 138 -4.72 -4.46 -1.68
CA ALA A 138 -3.31 -4.52 -1.32
C ALA A 138 -2.45 -5.17 -2.42
N ASP A 139 -2.88 -6.31 -2.95
CA ASP A 139 -2.21 -7.04 -4.04
C ASP A 139 -2.05 -6.14 -5.29
N LYS A 140 -3.05 -5.31 -5.60
CA LYS A 140 -2.97 -4.32 -6.68
C LYS A 140 -2.08 -3.13 -6.36
N ALA A 141 -1.90 -2.80 -5.09
CA ALA A 141 -1.04 -1.73 -4.61
C ALA A 141 0.42 -2.17 -4.41
N HIS A 142 0.73 -3.46 -4.58
CA HIS A 142 2.10 -3.98 -4.50
C HIS A 142 3.02 -3.30 -5.50
N THR A 143 4.26 -3.07 -5.08
CA THR A 143 5.29 -2.57 -5.99
C THR A 143 5.62 -3.66 -7.01
N SER A 144 5.51 -3.35 -8.31
CA SER A 144 5.87 -4.30 -9.37
C SER A 144 7.37 -4.58 -9.36
N THR A 145 7.76 -5.70 -8.74
CA THR A 145 9.14 -6.21 -8.77
C THR A 145 9.54 -6.59 -10.20
N ALA A 146 8.60 -6.98 -11.05
CA ALA A 146 8.88 -7.41 -12.43
C ALA A 146 9.44 -6.27 -13.30
N GLY A 147 8.89 -5.06 -13.18
CA GLY A 147 9.40 -3.89 -13.91
C GLY A 147 10.83 -3.56 -13.51
N ARG A 148 11.12 -3.58 -12.20
CA ARG A 148 12.46 -3.32 -11.66
C ARG A 148 13.44 -4.42 -12.05
N ALA A 149 13.04 -5.69 -11.92
CA ALA A 149 13.85 -6.84 -12.28
C ALA A 149 14.19 -6.87 -13.79
N THR A 150 13.25 -6.47 -14.65
CA THR A 150 13.51 -6.36 -16.10
C THR A 150 14.55 -5.28 -16.38
N ALA A 151 14.41 -4.11 -15.75
CA ALA A 151 15.38 -3.02 -15.88
C ALA A 151 16.79 -3.44 -15.41
N TYR A 152 16.89 -4.13 -14.28
CA TYR A 152 18.17 -4.66 -13.79
C TYR A 152 18.69 -5.81 -14.65
N GLY A 153 17.83 -6.69 -15.17
CA GLY A 153 18.23 -7.84 -15.98
C GLY A 153 18.92 -7.44 -17.28
N VAL A 154 18.37 -6.44 -17.98
CA VAL A 154 19.02 -5.88 -19.18
C VAL A 154 20.35 -5.23 -18.81
N GLY A 155 20.42 -4.46 -17.71
CA GLY A 155 21.67 -3.84 -17.26
C GLY A 155 22.73 -4.86 -16.82
N ALA A 156 22.32 -5.95 -16.16
CA ALA A 156 23.21 -6.97 -15.64
C ALA A 156 23.88 -7.82 -16.73
N LEU A 157 23.24 -7.95 -17.91
CA LEU A 157 23.86 -8.60 -19.08
C LEU A 157 25.13 -7.86 -19.54
N PHE A 158 25.19 -6.54 -19.39
CA PHE A 158 26.33 -5.73 -19.80
C PHE A 158 27.26 -5.36 -18.65
N LEU A 159 26.76 -5.37 -17.41
CA LEU A 159 27.49 -4.95 -16.22
C LEU A 159 27.29 -5.95 -15.08
N TRP A 160 28.04 -7.06 -15.12
CA TRP A 160 27.95 -8.14 -14.14
C TRP A 160 27.97 -7.70 -12.65
N PRO A 161 28.71 -6.65 -12.22
CA PRO A 161 28.69 -6.23 -10.82
C PRO A 161 27.34 -5.64 -10.38
N LEU A 162 26.47 -5.25 -11.31
CA LEU A 162 25.14 -4.71 -11.02
C LEU A 162 24.10 -5.78 -10.67
N ALA A 163 24.43 -7.07 -10.81
CA ALA A 163 23.53 -8.15 -10.42
C ALA A 163 23.31 -8.22 -8.89
N ILE A 164 24.31 -7.84 -8.08
CA ILE A 164 24.24 -7.92 -6.62
C ILE A 164 23.21 -6.93 -6.03
N PRO A 165 23.21 -5.62 -6.40
CA PRO A 165 22.18 -4.68 -5.96
C PRO A 165 20.74 -5.11 -6.29
N ALA A 166 20.53 -5.73 -7.46
CA ALA A 166 19.21 -6.17 -7.91
C ALA A 166 18.58 -7.22 -6.96
N ILE A 167 19.40 -8.12 -6.41
CA ILE A 167 18.95 -9.14 -5.46
C ILE A 167 18.53 -8.50 -4.13
N VAL A 168 19.33 -7.58 -3.60
CA VAL A 168 19.06 -6.91 -2.32
C VAL A 168 17.75 -6.12 -2.38
N ASP A 169 17.52 -5.46 -3.51
CA ASP A 169 16.32 -4.66 -3.76
C ASP A 169 15.04 -5.51 -3.89
N GLY A 170 15.15 -6.73 -4.44
CA GLY A 170 14.05 -7.69 -4.50
C GLY A 170 13.55 -8.12 -3.10
N CYS A 171 14.48 -8.40 -2.18
CA CYS A 171 14.13 -8.77 -0.79
C CYS A 171 13.41 -7.63 -0.04
N GLY A 172 13.84 -6.37 -0.25
CA GLY A 172 13.19 -5.21 0.35
C GLY A 172 11.73 -5.06 -0.10
N SER A 173 11.49 -5.26 -1.40
CA SER A 173 10.15 -5.12 -1.99
C SER A 173 9.17 -6.17 -1.46
N SER A 174 9.60 -7.43 -1.28
CA SER A 174 8.74 -8.47 -0.69
C SER A 174 8.32 -8.12 0.73
N LYS A 175 9.26 -7.66 1.56
CA LYS A 175 8.96 -7.28 2.95
C LYS A 175 8.03 -6.06 3.00
N ALA A 176 8.20 -5.10 2.10
CA ALA A 176 7.31 -3.94 1.98
C ALA A 176 5.88 -4.36 1.60
N ASN A 177 5.72 -5.29 0.65
CA ASN A 177 4.41 -5.82 0.26
C ASN A 177 3.75 -6.61 1.41
N ASP A 178 4.49 -7.43 2.16
CA ASP A 178 3.95 -8.13 3.35
C ASP A 178 3.46 -7.16 4.43
N GLN A 179 4.15 -6.02 4.60
CA GLN A 179 3.74 -4.97 5.54
C GLN A 179 2.50 -4.22 5.04
N LEU A 180 2.43 -3.96 3.73
CA LEU A 180 1.28 -3.35 3.07
C LEU A 180 0.03 -4.22 3.26
N ASP A 181 0.13 -5.54 3.01
CA ASP A 181 -0.97 -6.49 3.21
C ASP A 181 -1.52 -6.45 4.63
N LYS A 182 -0.62 -6.49 5.63
CA LYS A 182 -1.01 -6.44 7.03
C LYS A 182 -1.72 -5.14 7.36
N ASP A 183 -1.14 -4.02 6.93
CA ASP A 183 -1.68 -2.69 7.19
C ASP A 183 -3.07 -2.49 6.55
N PHE A 184 -3.25 -2.89 5.29
CA PHE A 184 -4.56 -2.80 4.62
C PHE A 184 -5.63 -3.64 5.32
N ASN A 185 -5.27 -4.86 5.74
CA ASN A 185 -6.18 -5.74 6.48
C ASN A 185 -6.51 -5.18 7.88
N ASP A 186 -5.51 -4.64 8.59
CA ASP A 186 -5.70 -4.05 9.92
C ASP A 186 -6.61 -2.81 9.85
N LYS A 187 -6.42 -1.97 8.81
CA LYS A 187 -7.24 -0.78 8.52
C LYS A 187 -8.67 -1.13 8.11
N ALA A 188 -8.83 -2.17 7.31
CA ALA A 188 -10.15 -2.69 6.95
C ALA A 188 -10.84 -3.42 8.10
N GLY A 189 -10.10 -3.81 9.13
CA GLY A 189 -10.63 -4.44 10.32
C GLY A 189 -11.40 -5.72 10.02
N LYS A 190 -12.35 -6.05 10.89
CA LYS A 190 -13.14 -7.28 10.77
C LYS A 190 -14.42 -6.99 10.00
N VAL A 191 -14.77 -7.87 9.05
CA VAL A 191 -16.06 -7.86 8.32
C VAL A 191 -17.26 -7.69 9.28
N LYS A 192 -17.18 -8.31 10.46
CA LYS A 192 -18.15 -8.16 11.55
C LYS A 192 -17.44 -7.74 12.83
N ALA A 193 -17.62 -6.49 13.23
CA ALA A 193 -17.06 -5.92 14.45
C ALA A 193 -18.13 -5.76 15.53
N LYS A 194 -17.80 -6.11 16.77
CA LYS A 194 -18.63 -5.84 17.95
C LYS A 194 -18.12 -4.55 18.58
N ILE A 195 -18.99 -3.58 18.75
CA ILE A 195 -18.69 -2.30 19.40
C ILE A 195 -19.29 -2.39 20.80
N ALA A 196 -18.43 -2.24 21.82
CA ALA A 196 -18.86 -2.27 23.20
C ALA A 196 -19.78 -1.08 23.53
N ALA A 197 -20.47 -1.16 24.66
CA ALA A 197 -21.14 0.00 25.25
C ALA A 197 -20.11 1.11 25.50
N LEU A 198 -20.47 2.37 25.22
CA LEU A 198 -19.58 3.53 25.35
C LEU A 198 -18.27 3.42 24.53
N GLY A 199 -18.22 2.51 23.54
CA GLY A 199 -17.05 2.24 22.73
C GLY A 199 -17.12 2.86 21.34
N SER A 200 -15.97 2.93 20.67
CA SER A 200 -15.89 3.37 19.27
C SER A 200 -15.16 2.34 18.40
N TYR A 201 -15.44 2.36 17.10
CA TYR A 201 -14.80 1.52 16.11
C TYR A 201 -14.54 2.34 14.84
N THR A 202 -13.29 2.31 14.38
CA THR A 202 -12.86 2.98 13.14
C THR A 202 -12.39 1.94 12.15
N THR A 203 -12.79 2.07 10.89
CA THR A 203 -12.42 1.16 9.82
C THR A 203 -12.45 1.85 8.46
N ILE A 204 -11.72 1.32 7.48
CA ILE A 204 -11.81 1.73 6.08
C ILE A 204 -12.37 0.59 5.24
N VAL A 205 -13.36 0.88 4.41
CA VAL A 205 -13.80 -0.05 3.36
C VAL A 205 -13.34 0.47 2.01
N PHE A 206 -13.05 -0.45 1.09
CA PHE A 206 -12.66 -0.11 -0.27
C PHE A 206 -13.81 -0.42 -1.21
N VAL A 207 -14.19 0.54 -2.03
CA VAL A 207 -15.27 0.38 -3.02
C VAL A 207 -14.66 0.58 -4.40
N PRO A 208 -14.84 -0.34 -5.36
CA PRO A 208 -14.39 -0.10 -6.73
C PRO A 208 -14.96 1.21 -7.26
N THR A 209 -14.13 2.07 -7.85
CA THR A 209 -14.52 3.43 -8.23
C THR A 209 -15.72 3.43 -9.19
N GLU A 210 -15.81 2.44 -10.07
CA GLU A 210 -16.93 2.27 -11.01
C GLU A 210 -18.25 1.84 -10.35
N LYS A 211 -18.21 1.35 -9.11
CA LYS A 211 -19.38 0.96 -8.31
C LYS A 211 -19.64 1.90 -7.14
N TYR A 212 -18.89 2.99 -7.05
CA TYR A 212 -19.05 3.96 -5.98
C TYR A 212 -20.39 4.69 -6.12
N ALA A 213 -21.13 4.78 -5.02
CA ALA A 213 -22.35 5.57 -4.92
C ALA A 213 -22.22 6.56 -3.77
N ALA A 214 -22.56 7.82 -4.03
CA ALA A 214 -22.57 8.89 -3.03
C ALA A 214 -23.64 8.69 -1.95
N ASN A 215 -24.74 8.02 -2.31
CA ASN A 215 -25.86 7.72 -1.43
C ASN A 215 -25.93 6.22 -1.17
N PHE A 216 -25.90 5.81 0.09
CA PHE A 216 -26.02 4.40 0.46
C PHE A 216 -26.53 4.24 1.89
N PRO A 217 -27.36 3.22 2.15
CA PRO A 217 -27.78 2.91 3.51
C PRO A 217 -26.67 2.18 4.28
N VAL A 218 -26.59 2.42 5.59
CA VAL A 218 -25.74 1.68 6.54
C VAL A 218 -26.62 1.21 7.68
N ALA A 219 -26.65 -0.09 7.96
CA ALA A 219 -27.43 -0.64 9.06
C ALA A 219 -26.54 -1.27 10.15
N LEU A 220 -26.73 -0.82 11.39
CA LEU A 220 -26.10 -1.37 12.58
C LEU A 220 -27.11 -2.25 13.33
N LEU A 221 -26.64 -3.32 13.98
CA LEU A 221 -27.51 -4.23 14.72
C LEU A 221 -27.21 -4.18 16.21
N PHE A 222 -28.22 -3.92 17.04
CA PHE A 222 -28.11 -4.15 18.47
C PHE A 222 -27.88 -5.63 18.75
N LYS A 223 -26.98 -5.95 19.70
CA LYS A 223 -26.60 -7.35 19.93
C LYS A 223 -27.74 -8.17 20.53
N LYS A 224 -28.56 -7.56 21.39
CA LYS A 224 -29.57 -8.23 22.23
C LYS A 224 -30.84 -8.59 21.45
N ASP A 225 -31.46 -7.62 20.81
CA ASP A 225 -32.74 -7.74 20.10
C ASP A 225 -32.56 -7.94 18.58
N LYS A 226 -31.33 -7.80 18.05
CA LYS A 226 -31.04 -7.84 16.60
C LYS A 226 -31.78 -6.77 15.80
N ARG A 227 -32.23 -5.70 16.46
CA ARG A 227 -32.95 -4.63 15.80
C ARG A 227 -31.99 -3.78 14.96
N PRO A 228 -32.31 -3.52 13.68
CA PRO A 228 -31.49 -2.66 12.85
C PRO A 228 -31.73 -1.18 13.14
N VAL A 229 -30.64 -0.41 13.19
CA VAL A 229 -30.64 1.05 13.12
C VAL A 229 -30.00 1.43 11.80
N SER A 230 -30.83 1.91 10.87
CA SER A 230 -30.39 2.34 9.54
C SER A 230 -30.07 3.84 9.51
N PHE A 231 -29.02 4.17 8.78
CA PHE A 231 -28.53 5.51 8.47
C PHE A 231 -28.46 5.63 6.95
N ASP A 232 -29.13 6.63 6.38
CA ASP A 232 -29.01 6.94 4.96
C ASP A 232 -27.84 7.93 4.80
N VAL A 233 -26.70 7.41 4.36
CA VAL A 233 -25.47 8.20 4.20
C VAL A 233 -25.51 8.88 2.85
N THR A 234 -25.32 10.20 2.86
CA THR A 234 -25.16 11.02 1.66
C THR A 234 -23.82 11.72 1.77
N LEU A 235 -22.86 11.26 0.98
CA LEU A 235 -21.57 11.90 0.83
C LEU A 235 -21.69 12.91 -0.28
N ASN A 236 -21.24 14.15 -0.04
CA ASN A 236 -21.04 15.06 -1.16
C ASN A 236 -20.09 14.36 -2.13
N PRO A 237 -20.42 14.29 -3.44
CA PRO A 237 -19.43 13.87 -4.41
C PRO A 237 -18.23 14.75 -4.12
N LEU A 238 -17.11 14.13 -3.75
CA LEU A 238 -15.85 14.85 -3.77
C LEU A 238 -15.87 15.57 -5.11
N SER A 239 -15.66 16.88 -5.13
CA SER A 239 -14.79 17.36 -6.19
C SER A 239 -13.51 16.55 -5.94
N LEU A 240 -13.34 15.29 -6.42
CA LEU A 240 -13.04 14.98 -7.81
C LEU A 240 -12.68 16.30 -8.47
N GLY A 241 -11.65 16.94 -7.89
CA GLY A 241 -10.87 17.94 -8.55
C GLY A 241 -10.66 17.29 -9.88
N SER A 242 -11.28 17.90 -10.88
CA SER A 242 -11.30 17.43 -12.22
C SER A 242 -9.85 17.22 -12.60
N ALA A 243 -9.37 15.99 -12.39
CA ALA A 243 -8.44 15.34 -13.27
C ALA A 243 -9.22 15.12 -14.56
N GLU A 244 -9.64 16.24 -15.16
CA GLU A 244 -9.76 16.41 -16.58
C GLU A 244 -8.37 16.08 -17.06
N SER A 245 -8.26 14.78 -17.33
CA SER A 245 -7.10 14.12 -17.83
C SER A 245 -6.80 14.83 -19.14
N THR A 246 -5.91 15.81 -19.09
CA THR A 246 -5.08 16.19 -20.23
C THR A 246 -4.12 15.02 -20.50
N ARG A 247 -4.68 13.83 -20.75
CA ARG A 247 -4.07 12.83 -21.61
C ARG A 247 -4.10 13.45 -22.99
N ASN A 248 -3.04 14.19 -23.29
CA ASN A 248 -2.70 14.56 -24.64
C ASN A 248 -2.52 13.25 -25.44
N PRO A 249 -3.40 12.93 -26.41
CA PRO A 249 -3.29 11.71 -27.20
C PRO A 249 -2.14 11.76 -28.23
N ASP A 250 -1.41 12.88 -28.37
CA ASP A 250 -0.50 13.10 -29.50
C ASP A 250 0.95 12.61 -29.30
N LEU A 251 1.22 11.70 -28.35
CA LEU A 251 2.58 11.21 -28.07
C LEU A 251 2.90 9.80 -28.62
N TYR A 252 2.13 9.36 -29.62
CA TYR A 252 2.46 8.21 -30.46
C TYR A 252 2.08 8.48 -31.92
N ASN A 253 2.89 9.32 -32.59
CA ASN A 253 3.05 9.34 -34.05
C ASN A 253 4.51 9.62 -34.37
#